data_AF-A0A925FQI1-F1
#
_entry.id   AF-A0A925FQI1-F1
#
_cell.length_a   1.000
_cell.length_b   1.000
_cell.length_c   1.000
_cell.angle_alpha   90.00
_cell.angle_beta   90.00
_cell.angle_gamma   90.00
#
_symmetry.space_group_name_H-M   'P 1'
#
loop_
_entity.id
_entity.type
_entity.pdbx_description
1 polymer ?
#
loop_
_entity_poly.entity_id
_entity_poly.type
_entity_poly.pdbx_seq_one_letter_code
_entity_poly.pdbx_strand_id
1 'polypeptide(L)'
;MKERNVLSHMQTSKDKWLLLFSAAAILMILFSQLYNELSPTLKQSEFALQSRQSLVLKPGTSASDLRTLFRYYYSDQKDAELAADSLASALNSQPEIANLGSINKKSFSVSAPLAWKSTIGGEDFQRRLIDSRMRLGFDSILYSRELQGIRRLPPAVPAGSGELSVKGKVMKDGLPLSNTLVQLQEHIASAEEDTLAEKIYYAHSNEKGEFSFTGLTKDSGYSVLPLKPGYEFGARKGTDALKGDQEYSFTASPHKIRLISPEIYSRLKEDGALIVRTPEDFQQLYWVVVTSFLIAFFVAAIFLHWKKIDSDAFILPVIMLLSGISILMLFSIQNPLADTMHAAQALQGVLIGLAGYLLMASLHIGKFYTKWWFDPLFNFKKRNGYALKGWTWLALAIVLGLITFVFGSGPEGSGVKVNLQIGGFVFQPSEITKYLMILFFAGFFAANEEKIRNLSDMRWRFTTSWTVMAGSAAVLMLYLLMGDMGPALVVCCSFLVFYSIARGNLLLMILSAALYCILLQFLPGMTATIVSFAVVIGILAWQGQLKSGKWYGAFAAL
;
A
#
# COMPACT_ATOMS: atom_id res chain seq x y z
N MET A 1 -39.59 -20.87 16.08
CA MET A 1 -40.55 -21.16 14.98
C MET A 1 -41.25 -19.92 14.44
N LYS A 2 -41.50 -18.86 15.25
CA LYS A 2 -42.20 -17.64 14.80
C LYS A 2 -41.35 -16.67 13.95
N GLU A 3 -40.03 -16.62 14.15
CA GLU A 3 -39.11 -15.78 13.33
C GLU A 3 -38.86 -16.31 11.92
N ARG A 4 -38.97 -17.64 11.69
CA ARG A 4 -38.84 -18.22 10.35
C ARG A 4 -39.95 -17.77 9.39
N ASN A 5 -41.12 -17.40 9.92
CA ASN A 5 -42.28 -17.00 9.11
C ASN A 5 -42.22 -15.55 8.60
N VAL A 6 -41.45 -14.66 9.23
CA VAL A 6 -41.31 -13.27 8.78
C VAL A 6 -40.28 -13.16 7.66
N LEU A 7 -39.17 -13.90 7.76
CA LEU A 7 -38.16 -13.97 6.70
C LEU A 7 -38.58 -14.81 5.48
N SER A 8 -39.46 -15.81 5.67
CA SER A 8 -40.01 -16.59 4.54
C SER A 8 -41.01 -15.80 3.69
N HIS A 9 -41.57 -14.71 4.22
CA HIS A 9 -42.55 -13.90 3.50
C HIS A 9 -41.94 -12.91 2.50
N MET A 10 -40.63 -12.62 2.61
CA MET A 10 -39.87 -11.73 1.69
C MET A 10 -39.01 -12.49 0.66
N GLN A 11 -39.31 -13.76 0.40
CA GLN A 11 -38.53 -14.62 -0.52
C GLN A 11 -39.26 -14.94 -1.81
N THR A 12 -40.23 -14.12 -2.23
CA THR A 12 -40.77 -14.28 -3.59
C THR A 12 -39.77 -13.74 -4.61
N SER A 13 -39.77 -14.29 -5.82
CA SER A 13 -38.91 -13.74 -6.90
C SER A 13 -39.16 -12.26 -7.14
N LYS A 14 -40.37 -11.75 -6.82
CA LYS A 14 -40.72 -10.33 -6.96
C LYS A 14 -39.99 -9.46 -5.95
N ASP A 15 -39.86 -9.91 -4.70
CA ASP A 15 -39.18 -9.14 -3.64
C ASP A 15 -37.69 -8.95 -3.96
N LYS A 16 -37.04 -9.99 -4.51
CA LYS A 16 -35.64 -9.94 -4.95
C LYS A 16 -35.41 -8.86 -6.01
N TRP A 17 -36.26 -8.82 -7.03
CA TRP A 17 -36.18 -7.81 -8.08
C TRP A 17 -36.49 -6.41 -7.52
N LEU A 18 -37.50 -6.28 -6.66
CA LEU A 18 -37.87 -5.00 -6.05
C LEU A 18 -36.73 -4.40 -5.23
N LEU A 19 -36.03 -5.21 -4.42
CA LEU A 19 -34.87 -4.77 -3.64
C LEU A 19 -33.68 -4.37 -4.53
N LEU A 20 -33.45 -5.09 -5.64
CA LEU A 20 -32.41 -4.73 -6.59
C LEU A 20 -32.74 -3.42 -7.32
N PHE A 21 -33.99 -3.26 -7.79
CA PHE A 21 -34.45 -2.03 -8.42
C PHE A 21 -34.40 -0.84 -7.47
N SER A 22 -34.80 -1.00 -6.20
CA SER A 22 -34.75 0.08 -5.21
C SER A 22 -33.31 0.50 -4.93
N ALA A 23 -32.39 -0.46 -4.76
CA ALA A 23 -30.97 -0.17 -4.60
C ALA A 23 -30.38 0.54 -5.83
N ALA A 24 -30.76 0.12 -7.05
CA ALA A 24 -30.31 0.75 -8.29
C ALA A 24 -30.86 2.18 -8.42
N ALA A 25 -32.13 2.40 -8.06
CA ALA A 25 -32.76 3.71 -8.09
C ALA A 25 -32.08 4.68 -7.10
N ILE A 26 -31.78 4.23 -5.88
CA ILE A 26 -31.04 5.02 -4.89
C ILE A 26 -29.68 5.43 -5.46
N LEU A 27 -28.90 4.49 -5.99
CA LEU A 27 -27.59 4.80 -6.57
C LEU A 27 -27.71 5.74 -7.77
N MET A 28 -28.70 5.54 -8.64
CA MET A 28 -28.91 6.40 -9.80
C MET A 28 -29.23 7.84 -9.39
N ILE A 29 -30.03 8.04 -8.34
CA ILE A 29 -30.28 9.37 -7.76
C ILE A 29 -28.97 9.96 -7.24
N LEU A 30 -28.17 9.21 -6.48
CA LEU A 30 -26.92 9.69 -5.91
C LEU A 30 -25.87 10.04 -6.99
N PHE A 31 -25.74 9.22 -8.04
CA PHE A 31 -24.88 9.53 -9.18
C PHE A 31 -25.39 10.77 -9.93
N SER A 32 -26.70 10.88 -10.17
CA SER A 32 -27.27 12.06 -10.84
C SER A 32 -27.04 13.33 -10.03
N GLN A 33 -27.16 13.26 -8.69
CA GLN A 33 -26.85 14.38 -7.80
C GLN A 33 -25.37 14.76 -7.90
N LEU A 34 -24.45 13.79 -7.82
CA LEU A 34 -23.02 14.06 -7.97
C LEU A 34 -22.69 14.69 -9.32
N TYR A 35 -23.30 14.19 -10.41
CA TYR A 35 -23.10 14.78 -11.74
C TYR A 35 -23.59 16.23 -11.81
N ASN A 36 -24.73 16.54 -11.19
CA ASN A 36 -25.24 17.90 -11.14
C ASN A 36 -24.31 18.84 -10.37
N GLU A 37 -23.67 18.37 -9.30
CA GLU A 37 -22.66 19.15 -8.55
C GLU A 37 -21.37 19.36 -9.35
N LEU A 38 -20.96 18.38 -10.17
CA LEU A 38 -19.75 18.50 -11.01
C LEU A 38 -19.98 19.35 -12.28
N SER A 39 -21.21 19.41 -12.78
CA SER A 39 -21.57 20.02 -14.07
C SER A 39 -21.16 21.50 -14.22
N PRO A 40 -21.34 22.39 -13.23
CA PRO A 40 -20.89 23.79 -13.32
C PRO A 40 -19.38 23.91 -13.54
N THR A 41 -18.58 23.15 -12.78
CA THR A 41 -17.12 23.16 -12.88
C THR A 41 -16.63 22.62 -14.22
N LEU A 42 -17.29 21.59 -14.75
CA LEU A 42 -17.00 21.04 -16.07
C LEU A 42 -17.26 22.08 -17.18
N LYS A 43 -18.38 22.80 -17.12
CA LYS A 43 -18.71 23.87 -18.08
C LYS A 43 -17.74 25.05 -17.99
N GLN A 44 -17.33 25.43 -16.79
CA GLN A 44 -16.31 26.47 -16.60
C GLN A 44 -14.97 26.04 -17.22
N SER A 45 -14.60 24.77 -17.05
CA SER A 45 -13.37 24.21 -17.64
C SER A 45 -13.45 24.15 -19.16
N GLU A 46 -14.63 23.84 -19.72
CA GLU A 46 -14.88 23.88 -21.18
C GLU A 46 -14.70 25.30 -21.73
N PHE A 47 -15.24 26.31 -21.05
CA PHE A 47 -15.03 27.71 -21.42
C PHE A 47 -13.55 28.14 -21.29
N ALA A 48 -12.85 27.67 -20.26
CA ALA A 48 -11.42 27.92 -20.07
C ALA A 48 -10.57 27.30 -21.21
N LEU A 49 -10.95 26.12 -21.72
CA LEU A 49 -10.31 25.50 -22.87
C LEU A 49 -10.54 26.31 -24.15
N GLN A 50 -11.79 26.74 -24.40
CA GLN A 50 -12.13 27.54 -25.59
C GLN A 50 -11.42 28.90 -25.58
N SER A 51 -11.26 29.51 -24.40
CA SER A 51 -10.56 30.79 -24.21
C SER A 51 -9.03 30.67 -24.10
N ARG A 52 -8.47 29.45 -24.21
CA ARG A 52 -7.03 29.14 -24.04
C ARG A 52 -6.46 29.52 -22.67
N GLN A 53 -7.31 29.59 -21.64
CA GLN A 53 -6.92 29.76 -20.24
C GLN A 53 -6.60 28.41 -19.58
N SER A 54 -7.05 27.31 -20.18
CA SER A 54 -6.68 25.94 -19.80
C SER A 54 -6.14 25.18 -21.01
N LEU A 55 -5.24 24.23 -20.76
CA LEU A 55 -4.66 23.36 -21.79
C LEU A 55 -4.72 21.89 -21.38
N VAL A 56 -5.03 21.05 -22.37
CA VAL A 56 -4.98 19.59 -22.22
C VAL A 56 -3.56 19.11 -22.45
N LEU A 57 -3.00 18.40 -21.49
CA LEU A 57 -1.69 17.77 -21.56
C LEU A 57 -1.79 16.43 -22.28
N LYS A 58 -1.47 16.41 -23.58
CA LYS A 58 -1.41 15.21 -24.42
C LYS A 58 -0.11 15.22 -25.24
N PRO A 59 0.37 14.08 -25.75
CA PRO A 59 1.44 14.07 -26.74
C PRO A 59 1.06 14.98 -27.92
N GLY A 60 1.95 15.89 -28.32
CA GLY A 60 1.68 16.89 -29.35
C GLY A 60 1.18 18.26 -28.85
N THR A 61 1.03 18.49 -27.54
CA THR A 61 0.74 19.85 -27.01
C THR A 61 1.84 20.84 -27.42
N SER A 62 1.45 21.97 -28.03
CA SER A 62 2.40 22.97 -28.54
C SER A 62 3.12 23.72 -27.42
N ALA A 63 4.44 23.90 -27.58
CA ALA A 63 5.24 24.76 -26.71
C ALA A 63 4.76 26.22 -26.75
N SER A 64 4.23 26.72 -27.88
CA SER A 64 3.72 28.09 -27.99
C SER A 64 2.53 28.36 -27.07
N ASP A 65 1.65 27.37 -26.95
CA ASP A 65 0.42 27.50 -26.17
C ASP A 65 0.77 27.43 -24.68
N LEU A 66 1.66 26.51 -24.30
CA LEU A 66 2.20 26.43 -22.95
C LEU A 66 2.94 27.70 -22.54
N ARG A 67 3.75 28.31 -23.43
CA ARG A 67 4.41 29.60 -23.16
C ARG A 67 3.39 30.71 -22.93
N THR A 68 2.32 30.75 -23.70
CA THR A 68 1.25 31.75 -23.55
C THR A 68 0.57 31.61 -22.20
N LEU A 69 0.26 30.39 -21.78
CA LEU A 69 -0.32 30.10 -20.48
C LEU A 69 0.65 30.45 -19.33
N PHE A 70 1.90 29.99 -19.41
CA PHE A 70 2.88 30.16 -18.33
C PHE A 70 3.31 31.61 -18.08
N ARG A 71 3.12 32.52 -19.04
CA ARG A 71 3.35 33.97 -18.84
C ARG A 71 2.50 34.57 -17.71
N TYR A 72 1.35 33.97 -17.40
CA TYR A 72 0.51 34.43 -16.28
C TYR A 72 0.99 33.93 -14.92
N TYR A 73 1.84 32.90 -14.89
CA TYR A 73 2.27 32.21 -13.67
C TYR A 73 3.71 32.51 -13.27
N TYR A 74 4.57 32.81 -14.24
CA TYR A 74 5.98 33.10 -14.02
C TYR A 74 6.26 34.60 -14.11
N SER A 75 7.07 35.11 -13.18
CA SER A 75 7.54 36.50 -13.21
C SER A 75 8.65 36.72 -14.25
N ASP A 76 9.50 35.71 -14.49
CA ASP A 76 10.59 35.76 -15.48
C ASP A 76 10.19 34.97 -16.74
N GLN A 77 10.32 35.61 -17.89
CA GLN A 77 10.02 35.02 -19.19
C GLN A 77 10.92 33.81 -19.51
N LYS A 78 12.18 33.81 -19.06
CA LYS A 78 13.10 32.68 -19.29
C LYS A 78 12.65 31.42 -18.55
N ASP A 79 12.06 31.57 -17.38
CA ASP A 79 11.49 30.43 -16.63
C ASP A 79 10.24 29.89 -17.31
N ALA A 80 9.36 30.77 -17.80
CA ALA A 80 8.17 30.37 -18.56
C ALA A 80 8.55 29.60 -19.84
N GLU A 81 9.55 30.09 -20.58
CA GLU A 81 10.05 29.44 -21.81
C GLU A 81 10.70 28.09 -21.51
N LEU A 82 11.58 28.02 -20.51
CA LEU A 82 12.20 26.77 -20.09
C LEU A 82 11.16 25.73 -19.67
N ALA A 83 10.17 26.14 -18.88
CA ALA A 83 9.11 25.26 -18.40
C ALA A 83 8.25 24.74 -19.56
N ALA A 84 7.81 25.61 -20.46
CA ALA A 84 6.96 25.26 -21.59
C ALA A 84 7.68 24.34 -22.59
N ASP A 85 8.92 24.66 -22.95
CA ASP A 85 9.69 23.90 -23.95
C ASP A 85 10.06 22.51 -23.43
N SER A 86 10.50 22.44 -22.17
CA SER A 86 10.83 21.16 -21.54
C SER A 86 9.59 20.32 -21.30
N LEU A 87 8.44 20.91 -20.95
CA LEU A 87 7.18 20.19 -20.79
C LEU A 87 6.71 19.61 -22.13
N ALA A 88 6.66 20.43 -23.20
CA ALA A 88 6.27 19.98 -24.53
C ALA A 88 7.18 18.85 -25.04
N SER A 89 8.49 18.99 -24.85
CA SER A 89 9.46 17.94 -25.22
C SER A 89 9.27 16.64 -24.42
N ALA A 90 9.03 16.76 -23.11
CA ALA A 90 8.79 15.61 -22.24
C ALA A 90 7.47 14.90 -22.58
N LEU A 91 6.41 15.65 -22.92
CA LEU A 91 5.12 15.11 -23.36
C LEU A 91 5.25 14.27 -24.64
N ASN A 92 6.06 14.71 -25.60
CA ASN A 92 6.30 13.97 -26.84
C ASN A 92 7.12 12.69 -26.63
N SER A 93 7.86 12.60 -25.53
CA SER A 93 8.75 11.49 -25.22
C SER A 93 8.11 10.44 -24.29
N GLN A 94 6.92 10.69 -23.77
CA GLN A 94 6.23 9.84 -22.80
C GLN A 94 4.89 9.33 -23.36
N PRO A 95 4.42 8.14 -22.95
CA PRO A 95 3.04 7.74 -23.19
C PRO A 95 2.06 8.69 -22.49
N GLU A 96 0.78 8.59 -22.85
CA GLU A 96 -0.29 9.45 -22.32
C GLU A 96 -0.21 9.63 -20.80
N ILE A 97 -0.33 10.87 -20.34
CA ILE A 97 -0.27 11.21 -18.92
C ILE A 97 -1.54 10.71 -18.23
N ALA A 98 -1.39 9.99 -17.12
CA ALA A 98 -2.52 9.49 -16.34
C ALA A 98 -3.09 10.52 -15.33
N ASN A 99 -2.24 11.42 -14.82
CA ASN A 99 -2.61 12.50 -13.90
C ASN A 99 -1.65 13.69 -13.98
N LEU A 100 -2.10 14.87 -13.54
CA LEU A 100 -1.31 16.09 -13.54
C LEU A 100 -0.06 15.96 -12.66
N GLY A 101 -0.12 15.22 -11.55
CA GLY A 101 1.02 14.96 -10.67
C GLY A 101 2.17 14.21 -11.34
N SER A 102 1.96 13.60 -12.51
CA SER A 102 3.01 12.96 -13.29
C SER A 102 4.11 13.93 -13.71
N ILE A 103 3.80 15.22 -13.93
CA ILE A 103 4.79 16.24 -14.33
C ILE A 103 5.81 16.55 -13.23
N ASN A 104 5.52 16.16 -11.99
CA ASN A 104 6.44 16.27 -10.86
C ASN A 104 7.38 15.07 -10.73
N LYS A 105 7.21 14.02 -11.55
CA LYS A 105 8.07 12.82 -11.51
C LYS A 105 9.43 13.08 -12.19
N LYS A 106 10.41 12.22 -11.88
CA LYS A 106 11.78 12.31 -12.43
C LYS A 106 11.84 12.20 -13.98
N SER A 107 10.80 11.67 -14.63
CA SER A 107 10.69 11.58 -16.09
C SER A 107 10.50 12.95 -16.76
N PHE A 108 9.82 13.88 -16.08
CA PHE A 108 9.58 15.25 -16.56
C PHE A 108 10.59 16.26 -16.01
N SER A 109 11.49 15.82 -15.12
CA SER A 109 12.50 16.69 -14.52
C SER A 109 13.62 17.03 -15.51
N VAL A 110 14.11 18.27 -15.44
CA VAL A 110 15.18 18.78 -16.29
C VAL A 110 16.54 18.41 -15.69
N SER A 111 17.50 18.04 -16.54
CA SER A 111 18.87 17.79 -16.08
C SER A 111 19.49 19.06 -15.54
N ALA A 112 20.08 19.00 -14.34
CA ALA A 112 20.73 20.16 -13.74
C ALA A 112 21.96 20.54 -14.58
N PRO A 113 22.08 21.81 -15.02
CA PRO A 113 23.29 22.29 -15.69
C PRO A 113 24.52 22.07 -14.81
N LEU A 114 25.71 21.90 -15.41
CA LEU A 114 26.94 21.72 -14.63
C LEU A 114 27.48 23.02 -14.05
N ALA A 115 27.18 24.18 -14.65
CA ALA A 115 27.68 25.46 -14.13
C ALA A 115 26.98 25.87 -12.83
N TRP A 116 27.72 26.40 -11.85
CA TRP A 116 27.15 26.82 -10.54
C TRP A 116 26.02 27.85 -10.70
N LYS A 117 26.17 28.79 -11.63
CA LYS A 117 25.06 29.61 -12.13
C LYS A 117 24.80 29.18 -13.56
N SER A 118 23.56 28.82 -13.85
CA SER A 118 23.16 28.39 -15.19
C SER A 118 22.87 29.59 -16.08
N THR A 119 23.12 29.48 -17.38
CA THR A 119 22.65 30.45 -18.39
C THR A 119 21.22 30.16 -18.86
N ILE A 120 20.71 28.98 -18.52
CA ILE A 120 19.37 28.46 -18.82
C ILE A 120 18.44 28.71 -17.63
N GLY A 121 17.22 29.13 -17.90
CA GLY A 121 16.22 29.46 -16.88
C GLY A 121 16.39 30.88 -16.34
N GLY A 122 15.33 31.36 -15.70
CA GLY A 122 15.25 32.65 -15.01
C GLY A 122 15.53 32.53 -13.52
N GLU A 123 15.12 33.53 -12.76
CA GLU A 123 15.43 33.62 -11.33
C GLU A 123 14.88 32.45 -10.49
N ASP A 124 13.67 31.95 -10.79
CA ASP A 124 13.06 30.84 -10.04
C ASP A 124 13.86 29.56 -10.22
N PHE A 125 14.20 29.21 -11.47
CA PHE A 125 14.98 28.02 -11.75
C PHE A 125 16.38 28.10 -11.12
N GLN A 126 17.03 29.27 -11.15
CA GLN A 126 18.35 29.44 -10.53
C GLN A 126 18.31 29.25 -9.02
N ARG A 127 17.31 29.82 -8.34
CA ARG A 127 17.14 29.65 -6.89
C ARG A 127 16.96 28.17 -6.56
N ARG A 128 16.07 27.47 -7.25
CA ARG A 128 15.84 26.03 -7.07
C ARG A 128 17.09 25.18 -7.36
N LEU A 129 17.89 25.57 -8.35
CA LEU A 129 19.16 24.92 -8.68
C LEU A 129 20.20 25.06 -7.56
N ILE A 130 20.37 26.27 -7.04
CA ILE A 130 21.28 26.55 -5.93
C ILE A 130 20.81 25.80 -4.68
N ASP A 131 19.53 25.91 -4.32
CA ASP A 131 18.96 25.22 -3.15
C ASP A 131 19.11 23.71 -3.26
N SER A 132 18.89 23.15 -4.45
CA SER A 132 19.09 21.72 -4.67
C SER A 132 20.55 21.29 -4.46
N ARG A 133 21.52 22.11 -4.86
CA ARG A 133 22.95 21.81 -4.67
C ARG A 133 23.37 21.96 -3.21
N MET A 134 22.86 22.96 -2.52
CA MET A 134 23.08 23.12 -1.08
C MET A 134 22.52 21.93 -0.30
N ARG A 135 21.32 21.44 -0.66
CA ARG A 135 20.76 20.20 -0.07
C ARG A 135 21.59 18.96 -0.37
N LEU A 136 22.29 18.91 -1.50
CA LEU A 136 23.23 17.83 -1.80
C LEU A 136 24.54 17.94 -0.99
N GLY A 137 24.77 19.02 -0.24
CA GLY A 137 25.98 19.23 0.56
C GLY A 137 27.05 20.07 -0.13
N PHE A 138 26.71 20.75 -1.24
CA PHE A 138 27.64 21.62 -1.95
C PHE A 138 27.48 23.09 -1.56
N ASP A 139 28.60 23.73 -1.27
CA ASP A 139 28.73 25.19 -1.41
C ASP A 139 29.34 25.55 -2.79
N SER A 140 29.34 26.84 -3.12
CA SER A 140 29.85 27.32 -4.43
C SER A 140 31.34 27.06 -4.66
N ILE A 141 32.15 27.06 -3.60
CA ILE A 141 33.61 26.89 -3.65
C ILE A 141 33.94 25.41 -3.80
N LEU A 142 33.32 24.55 -3.00
CA LEU A 142 33.45 23.10 -3.05
C LEU A 142 32.99 22.56 -4.40
N TYR A 143 31.83 23.02 -4.88
CA TYR A 143 31.31 22.56 -6.17
C TYR A 143 32.23 22.95 -7.33
N SER A 144 32.72 24.19 -7.36
CA SER A 144 33.65 24.64 -8.41
C SER A 144 35.00 23.92 -8.34
N ARG A 145 35.52 23.66 -7.14
CA ARG A 145 36.75 22.89 -6.93
C ARG A 145 36.61 21.45 -7.45
N GLU A 146 35.52 20.77 -7.11
CA GLU A 146 35.27 19.40 -7.58
C GLU A 146 35.00 19.35 -9.09
N LEU A 147 34.38 20.38 -9.66
CA LEU A 147 34.15 20.48 -11.10
C LEU A 147 35.47 20.67 -11.88
N GLN A 148 36.41 21.43 -11.33
CA GLN A 148 37.73 21.67 -11.94
C GLN A 148 38.72 20.53 -11.68
N GLY A 149 38.44 19.64 -10.72
CA GLY A 149 39.28 18.46 -10.43
C GLY A 149 40.66 18.79 -9.86
N ILE A 150 40.81 19.96 -9.22
CA ILE A 150 42.13 20.54 -8.85
C ILE A 150 42.88 19.73 -7.78
N ARG A 151 42.17 19.06 -6.86
CA ARG A 151 42.78 18.35 -5.74
C ARG A 151 42.16 16.98 -5.54
N ARG A 152 42.99 15.93 -5.55
CA ARG A 152 42.61 14.56 -5.18
C ARG A 152 43.06 14.27 -3.75
N LEU A 153 42.13 13.88 -2.90
CA LEU A 153 42.37 13.42 -1.54
C LEU A 153 42.59 11.90 -1.54
N PRO A 154 43.29 11.34 -0.56
CA PRO A 154 43.45 9.90 -0.48
C PRO A 154 42.10 9.19 -0.25
N PRO A 155 41.93 7.95 -0.72
CA PRO A 155 40.71 7.17 -0.52
C PRO A 155 40.54 6.66 0.91
N ALA A 156 41.64 6.56 1.66
CA ALA A 156 41.64 6.21 3.07
C ALA A 156 42.10 7.43 3.89
N VAL A 157 41.23 7.95 4.77
CA VAL A 157 41.50 9.13 5.58
C VAL A 157 41.33 8.79 7.07
N PRO A 158 42.35 9.04 7.92
CA PRO A 158 42.19 8.94 9.36
C PRO A 158 41.39 10.14 9.87
N ALA A 159 40.20 9.87 10.41
CA ALA A 159 39.28 10.87 10.95
C ALA A 159 39.43 11.06 12.48
N GLY A 160 40.25 10.24 13.16
CA GLY A 160 40.49 10.37 14.59
C GLY A 160 41.46 9.31 15.12
N SER A 161 41.47 9.15 16.44
CA SER A 161 42.31 8.19 17.16
C SER A 161 41.54 6.98 17.70
N GLY A 162 40.29 6.79 17.27
CA GLY A 162 39.49 5.62 17.65
C GLY A 162 39.92 4.34 16.94
N GLU A 163 39.17 3.26 17.16
CA GLU A 163 39.53 1.92 16.66
C GLU A 163 38.66 1.47 15.47
N LEU A 164 37.53 2.17 15.23
CA LEU A 164 36.54 1.75 14.24
C LEU A 164 36.72 2.44 12.89
N SER A 165 36.09 1.87 11.87
CA SER A 165 36.12 2.37 10.50
C SER A 165 34.75 2.37 9.82
N VAL A 166 34.57 3.33 8.91
CA VAL A 166 33.44 3.38 7.99
C VAL A 166 33.99 3.31 6.58
N LYS A 167 33.57 2.30 5.82
CA LYS A 167 34.00 2.04 4.44
C LYS A 167 32.81 2.06 3.50
N GLY A 168 33.09 2.12 2.21
CA GLY A 168 32.02 2.00 1.24
C GLY A 168 32.44 2.05 -0.20
N LYS A 169 31.43 1.88 -1.06
CA LYS A 169 31.58 1.90 -2.52
C LYS A 169 30.62 2.89 -3.15
N VAL A 170 31.10 3.58 -4.15
CA VAL A 170 30.31 4.49 -5.00
C VAL A 170 30.23 3.89 -6.39
N MET A 171 29.01 3.66 -6.85
CA MET A 171 28.71 2.98 -8.10
C MET A 171 27.82 3.86 -8.99
N LYS A 172 27.92 3.69 -10.31
CA LYS A 172 26.98 4.25 -11.29
C LYS A 172 26.61 3.13 -12.26
N ASP A 173 25.32 2.83 -12.38
CA ASP A 173 24.80 1.78 -13.28
C ASP A 173 25.53 0.42 -13.14
N GLY A 174 25.93 0.07 -11.90
CA GLY A 174 26.67 -1.16 -11.60
C GLY A 174 28.18 -1.11 -11.83
N LEU A 175 28.72 0.01 -12.31
CA LEU A 175 30.16 0.24 -12.49
C LEU A 175 30.74 1.11 -11.36
N PRO A 176 32.00 0.89 -10.95
CA PRO A 176 32.65 1.71 -9.92
C PRO A 176 32.84 3.15 -10.39
N LEU A 177 32.49 4.11 -9.55
CA LEU A 177 32.61 5.54 -9.83
C LEU A 177 33.79 6.14 -9.06
N SER A 178 34.89 6.31 -9.77
CA SER A 178 36.13 6.87 -9.23
C SER A 178 36.07 8.40 -9.08
N ASN A 179 36.99 8.93 -8.28
CA ASN A 179 37.17 10.37 -8.05
C ASN A 179 35.86 11.07 -7.62
N THR A 180 35.14 10.44 -6.70
CA THR A 180 33.95 11.01 -6.05
C THR A 180 34.36 11.49 -4.68
N LEU A 181 34.12 12.76 -4.36
CA LEU A 181 34.35 13.29 -3.02
C LEU A 181 33.36 12.62 -2.07
N VAL A 182 33.81 12.17 -0.91
CA VAL A 182 32.97 11.56 0.11
C VAL A 182 33.16 12.36 1.38
N GLN A 183 32.05 12.84 1.94
CA GLN A 183 32.03 13.63 3.16
C GLN A 183 31.58 12.75 4.32
N LEU A 184 32.42 12.65 5.36
CA LEU A 184 32.06 12.08 6.66
C LEU A 184 31.76 13.24 7.62
N GLN A 185 30.62 13.17 8.31
CA GLN A 185 30.20 14.11 9.33
C GLN A 185 29.95 13.35 10.64
N GLU A 186 30.58 13.83 11.72
CA GLU A 186 30.40 13.33 13.08
C GLU A 186 29.22 14.04 13.76
N HIS A 187 28.31 13.27 14.35
CA HIS A 187 27.18 13.74 15.15
C HIS A 187 27.45 13.43 16.62
N ILE A 188 27.51 14.46 17.45
CA ILE A 188 27.74 14.30 18.88
C ILE A 188 26.38 14.23 19.58
N ALA A 189 26.07 13.11 20.23
CA ALA A 189 24.83 12.91 20.99
C ALA A 189 24.89 13.57 22.39
N SER A 190 25.33 14.83 22.49
CA SER A 190 25.39 15.56 23.76
C SER A 190 24.10 16.35 24.02
N ALA A 191 23.66 16.40 25.28
CA ALA A 191 22.51 17.20 25.73
C ALA A 191 22.82 18.71 25.86
N GLU A 192 24.07 19.11 25.67
CA GLU A 192 24.48 20.52 25.59
C GLU A 192 24.48 20.95 24.12
N GLU A 193 23.42 21.65 23.71
CA GLU A 193 23.30 22.27 22.39
C GLU A 193 24.43 23.31 22.15
N ASP A 194 24.97 23.30 20.93
CA ASP A 194 25.50 24.48 20.22
C ASP A 194 26.93 25.03 20.48
N THR A 195 27.90 24.26 20.99
CA THR A 195 29.30 24.79 21.08
C THR A 195 30.42 23.98 20.40
N LEU A 196 30.17 22.75 19.94
CA LEU A 196 31.19 21.95 19.27
C LEU A 196 31.02 22.01 17.76
N ALA A 197 32.00 22.62 17.08
CA ALA A 197 32.06 22.65 15.61
C ALA A 197 31.99 21.22 15.06
N GLU A 198 31.02 20.98 14.16
CA GLU A 198 30.87 19.71 13.47
C GLU A 198 32.17 19.33 12.75
N LYS A 199 32.74 18.17 13.10
CA LYS A 199 33.95 17.68 12.43
C LYS A 199 33.58 17.02 11.12
N ILE A 200 34.07 17.61 10.03
CA ILE A 200 33.83 17.15 8.66
C ILE A 200 35.14 16.68 8.05
N TYR A 201 35.13 15.47 7.52
CA TYR A 201 36.27 14.86 6.82
C TYR A 201 35.91 14.55 5.38
N TYR A 202 36.93 14.61 4.50
CA TYR A 202 36.76 14.41 3.07
C TYR A 202 37.76 13.38 2.54
N ALA A 203 37.29 12.45 1.72
CA ALA A 203 38.10 11.48 1.00
C ALA A 203 37.64 11.39 -0.46
N HIS A 204 38.49 11.00 -1.40
CA HIS A 204 38.05 10.72 -2.78
C HIS A 204 38.04 9.22 -3.06
N SER A 205 37.00 8.73 -3.74
CA SER A 205 36.93 7.32 -4.12
C SER A 205 38.06 6.91 -5.09
N ASN A 206 38.60 5.70 -4.91
CA ASN A 206 39.63 5.13 -5.78
C ASN A 206 39.07 4.65 -7.14
N GLU A 207 39.91 4.04 -7.98
CA GLU A 207 39.49 3.49 -9.30
C GLU A 207 38.40 2.42 -9.20
N LYS A 208 38.32 1.72 -8.06
CA LYS A 208 37.28 0.73 -7.74
C LYS A 208 36.05 1.35 -7.07
N GLY A 209 35.99 2.68 -6.96
CA GLY A 209 34.89 3.40 -6.31
C GLY A 209 34.89 3.29 -4.78
N GLU A 210 35.96 2.79 -4.17
CA GLU A 210 36.04 2.54 -2.73
C GLU A 210 36.57 3.76 -1.96
N PHE A 211 36.03 3.96 -0.76
CA PHE A 211 36.49 4.95 0.22
C PHE A 211 36.52 4.34 1.63
N SER A 212 37.35 4.90 2.51
CA SER A 212 37.51 4.45 3.88
C SER A 212 37.83 5.61 4.82
N PHE A 213 37.10 5.71 5.92
CA PHE A 213 37.44 6.55 7.06
C PHE A 213 37.81 5.67 8.23
N THR A 214 38.99 5.90 8.82
CA THR A 214 39.52 5.10 9.93
C THR A 214 39.72 5.97 11.17
N GLY A 215 39.81 5.37 12.35
CA GLY A 215 40.07 6.11 13.58
C GLY A 215 38.82 6.70 14.23
N LEU A 216 37.65 6.09 14.01
CA LEU A 216 36.37 6.56 14.50
C LEU A 216 36.14 6.09 15.94
N THR A 217 35.57 6.95 16.78
CA THR A 217 35.31 6.65 18.19
C THR A 217 34.07 5.78 18.34
N LYS A 218 34.14 4.84 19.29
CA LYS A 218 33.02 3.98 19.64
C LYS A 218 31.91 4.80 20.29
N ASP A 219 30.66 4.43 20.00
CA ASP A 219 29.43 5.05 20.53
C ASP A 219 29.19 6.52 20.08
N SER A 220 30.01 7.05 19.17
CA SER A 220 29.78 8.32 18.48
C SER A 220 28.93 8.15 17.22
N GLY A 221 28.20 9.20 16.83
CA GLY A 221 27.37 9.20 15.63
C GLY A 221 28.18 9.60 14.40
N TYR A 222 28.00 8.89 13.29
CA TYR A 222 28.69 9.19 12.04
C TYR A 222 27.77 9.02 10.84
N SER A 223 28.02 9.84 9.83
CA SER A 223 27.20 9.86 8.64
C SER A 223 27.99 10.25 7.40
N VAL A 224 27.73 9.57 6.29
CA VAL A 224 28.51 9.65 5.05
C VAL A 224 27.64 10.03 3.87
N LEU A 225 28.13 10.95 3.04
CA LEU A 225 27.50 11.34 1.79
C LEU A 225 28.55 11.54 0.68
N PRO A 226 28.45 10.81 -0.45
CA PRO A 226 29.22 11.12 -1.64
C PRO A 226 28.70 12.37 -2.34
N LEU A 227 29.63 13.15 -2.89
CA LEU A 227 29.46 14.43 -3.53
C LEU A 227 30.18 14.39 -4.89
N LYS A 228 29.42 14.53 -5.98
CA LYS A 228 29.99 14.69 -7.33
C LYS A 228 29.14 15.66 -8.16
N PRO A 229 29.73 16.71 -8.77
CA PRO A 229 29.00 17.61 -9.66
C PRO A 229 28.24 16.85 -10.75
N GLY A 230 26.95 17.15 -10.89
CA GLY A 230 26.06 16.53 -11.88
C GLY A 230 25.40 15.22 -11.42
N TYR A 231 25.67 14.74 -10.20
CA TYR A 231 25.10 13.51 -9.66
C TYR A 231 24.50 13.71 -8.25
N GLU A 232 23.49 12.91 -7.93
CA GLU A 232 22.89 12.77 -6.61
C GLU A 232 23.06 11.32 -6.10
N PHE A 233 23.24 11.16 -4.78
CA PHE A 233 23.52 9.86 -4.14
C PHE A 233 22.48 9.45 -3.08
N GLY A 234 21.35 10.18 -3.01
CA GLY A 234 20.30 9.98 -2.03
C GLY A 234 20.59 10.67 -0.69
N ALA A 235 19.94 10.18 0.37
CA ALA A 235 20.15 10.69 1.73
C ALA A 235 21.49 10.22 2.30
N ARG A 236 22.00 10.97 3.28
CA ARG A 236 23.18 10.60 4.06
C ARG A 236 22.94 9.26 4.77
N LYS A 237 23.92 8.36 4.76
CA LYS A 237 23.83 7.05 5.45
C LYS A 237 24.74 7.05 6.67
N GLY A 238 24.27 6.54 7.80
CA GLY A 238 25.01 6.64 9.05
C GLY A 238 24.38 5.83 10.19
N THR A 239 24.97 6.00 11.37
CA THR A 239 24.49 5.46 12.65
C THR A 239 24.64 6.52 13.74
N ASP A 240 23.69 6.57 14.67
CA ASP A 240 23.74 7.49 15.82
C ASP A 240 24.75 7.03 16.87
N ALA A 241 25.05 5.72 16.91
CA ALA A 241 26.07 5.14 17.78
C ALA A 241 26.84 4.05 17.03
N LEU A 242 28.12 4.30 16.77
CA LEU A 242 29.00 3.36 16.07
C LEU A 242 29.49 2.26 17.02
N LYS A 243 28.94 1.05 16.85
CA LYS A 243 29.29 -0.13 17.69
C LYS A 243 30.38 -1.02 17.09
N GLY A 244 30.60 -0.91 15.78
CA GLY A 244 31.56 -1.70 15.02
C GLY A 244 31.72 -1.14 13.61
N ASP A 245 32.64 -1.73 12.83
CA ASP A 245 32.89 -1.32 11.44
C ASP A 245 31.60 -1.33 10.61
N GLN A 246 31.42 -0.31 9.78
CA GLN A 246 30.27 -0.17 8.90
C GLN A 246 30.69 -0.09 7.44
N GLU A 247 29.89 -0.68 6.56
CA GLU A 247 30.06 -0.59 5.12
C GLU A 247 28.79 -0.04 4.45
N TYR A 248 28.96 0.99 3.61
CA TYR A 248 27.86 1.62 2.89
C TYR A 248 28.09 1.60 1.38
N SER A 249 27.04 1.30 0.61
CA SER A 249 27.05 1.41 -0.85
C SER A 249 26.16 2.56 -1.32
N PHE A 250 26.65 3.34 -2.28
CA PHE A 250 25.96 4.48 -2.86
C PHE A 250 25.88 4.34 -4.38
N THR A 251 24.72 4.67 -4.94
CA THR A 251 24.48 4.63 -6.38
C THR A 251 24.25 6.06 -6.89
N ALA A 252 25.06 6.47 -7.85
CA ALA A 252 24.95 7.76 -8.51
C ALA A 252 23.73 7.79 -9.43
N SER A 253 22.86 8.78 -9.26
CA SER A 253 21.83 9.14 -10.22
C SER A 253 22.14 10.51 -10.81
N PRO A 254 21.80 10.80 -12.08
CA PRO A 254 21.95 12.14 -12.64
C PRO A 254 21.19 13.17 -11.80
N HIS A 255 21.83 14.31 -11.49
CA HIS A 255 21.19 15.40 -10.76
C HIS A 255 20.11 16.04 -11.65
N LYS A 256 18.85 15.92 -11.22
CA LYS A 256 17.69 16.46 -11.93
C LYS A 256 16.92 17.43 -11.05
N ILE A 257 16.32 18.43 -11.68
CA ILE A 257 15.50 19.44 -11.02
C ILE A 257 14.07 19.32 -11.52
N ARG A 258 13.11 19.39 -10.59
CA ARG A 258 11.69 19.41 -10.93
C ARG A 258 11.43 20.51 -11.95
N LEU A 259 10.61 20.23 -12.96
CA LEU A 259 10.36 21.18 -14.03
C LEU A 259 9.73 22.47 -13.50
N ILE A 260 8.62 22.32 -12.79
CA ILE A 260 7.82 23.39 -12.21
C ILE A 260 8.06 23.42 -10.69
N SER A 261 8.11 24.61 -10.09
CA SER A 261 8.23 24.76 -8.65
C SER A 261 6.94 24.31 -7.94
N PRO A 262 7.00 23.86 -6.68
CA PRO A 262 5.80 23.47 -5.93
C PRO A 262 4.76 24.60 -5.86
N GLU A 263 5.21 25.85 -5.75
CA GLU A 263 4.35 27.02 -5.63
C GLU A 263 3.57 27.27 -6.93
N ILE A 264 4.28 27.24 -8.07
CA ILE A 264 3.66 27.43 -9.39
C ILE A 264 2.76 26.25 -9.74
N TYR A 265 3.19 25.03 -9.39
CA TYR A 265 2.38 23.83 -9.58
C TYR A 265 1.06 23.89 -8.81
N SER A 266 1.07 24.36 -7.56
CA SER A 266 -0.16 24.51 -6.76
C SER A 266 -1.13 25.49 -7.43
N ARG A 267 -0.63 26.66 -7.87
CA ARG A 267 -1.44 27.66 -8.58
C ARG A 267 -2.02 27.13 -9.89
N LEU A 268 -1.20 26.47 -10.72
CA LEU A 268 -1.66 25.85 -11.96
C LEU A 268 -2.75 24.79 -11.72
N LYS A 269 -2.65 24.05 -10.61
CA LYS A 269 -3.64 23.03 -10.22
C LYS A 269 -4.93 23.68 -9.68
N GLU A 270 -4.82 24.70 -8.84
CA GLU A 270 -5.94 25.43 -8.25
C GLU A 270 -6.77 26.15 -9.32
N ASP A 271 -6.10 26.77 -10.30
CA ASP A 271 -6.74 27.49 -11.40
C ASP A 271 -7.31 26.56 -12.49
N GLY A 272 -7.00 25.26 -12.45
CA GLY A 272 -7.39 24.32 -13.52
C GLY A 272 -6.74 24.64 -14.88
N ALA A 273 -5.58 25.31 -14.87
CA ALA A 273 -4.87 25.76 -16.06
C ALA A 273 -4.31 24.59 -16.88
N LEU A 274 -3.99 23.48 -16.22
CA LEU A 274 -3.53 22.25 -16.87
C LEU A 274 -4.45 21.09 -16.52
N ILE A 275 -5.02 20.47 -17.54
CA ILE A 275 -5.87 19.29 -17.40
C ILE A 275 -5.32 18.13 -18.23
N VAL A 276 -5.71 16.91 -17.87
CA VAL A 276 -5.25 15.69 -18.54
C VAL A 276 -6.32 15.12 -19.46
N ARG A 277 -7.60 15.38 -19.14
CA ARG A 277 -8.77 14.91 -19.90
C ARG A 277 -9.72 16.07 -20.13
N THR A 278 -10.45 16.04 -21.24
CA THR A 278 -11.45 17.08 -21.52
C THR A 278 -12.73 16.85 -20.69
N PRO A 279 -13.54 17.89 -20.47
CA PRO A 279 -14.84 17.75 -19.84
C PRO A 279 -15.74 16.74 -20.55
N GLU A 280 -15.73 16.71 -21.88
CA GLU A 280 -16.54 15.77 -22.67
C GLU A 280 -16.07 14.32 -22.47
N ASP A 281 -14.76 14.09 -22.51
CA ASP A 281 -14.15 12.77 -22.25
C ASP A 281 -14.56 12.26 -20.86
N PHE A 282 -14.54 13.13 -19.85
CA PHE A 282 -14.96 12.80 -18.49
C PHE A 282 -16.46 12.48 -18.40
N GLN A 283 -17.33 13.29 -19.01
CA GLN A 283 -18.79 13.08 -18.98
C GLN A 283 -19.17 11.74 -19.60
N GLN A 284 -18.58 11.41 -20.76
CA GLN A 284 -18.81 10.12 -21.42
C GLN A 284 -18.36 8.98 -20.52
N LEU A 285 -17.15 9.04 -19.97
CA LEU A 285 -16.61 7.99 -19.11
C LEU A 285 -17.41 7.83 -17.82
N TYR A 286 -17.87 8.93 -17.22
CA TYR A 286 -18.72 8.93 -16.04
C TYR A 286 -20.00 8.11 -16.27
N TRP A 287 -20.75 8.42 -17.34
CA TRP A 287 -21.99 7.72 -17.64
C TRP A 287 -21.76 6.28 -18.11
N VAL A 288 -20.69 6.01 -18.85
CA VAL A 288 -20.30 4.64 -19.21
C VAL A 288 -20.05 3.81 -17.95
N VAL A 289 -19.33 4.35 -16.96
CA VAL A 289 -19.05 3.63 -15.71
C VAL A 289 -20.34 3.39 -14.92
N VAL A 290 -21.18 4.41 -14.74
CA VAL A 290 -22.44 4.29 -13.97
C VAL A 290 -23.40 3.29 -14.63
N THR A 291 -23.62 3.41 -15.94
CA THR A 291 -24.53 2.52 -16.67
C THR A 291 -24.01 1.09 -16.72
N SER A 292 -22.73 0.89 -17.03
CA SER A 292 -22.11 -0.44 -17.06
C SER A 292 -22.14 -1.11 -15.68
N PHE A 293 -21.90 -0.34 -14.61
CA PHE A 293 -22.02 -0.80 -13.24
C PHE A 293 -23.42 -1.34 -12.94
N LEU A 294 -24.46 -0.53 -13.19
CA LEU A 294 -25.84 -0.94 -12.91
C LEU A 294 -26.23 -2.16 -13.75
N ILE A 295 -25.95 -2.13 -15.06
CA ILE A 295 -26.24 -3.23 -15.99
C ILE A 295 -25.60 -4.54 -15.50
N ALA A 296 -24.36 -4.51 -15.00
CA ALA A 296 -23.67 -5.70 -14.53
C ALA A 296 -24.42 -6.44 -13.40
N PHE A 297 -25.00 -5.70 -12.45
CA PHE A 297 -25.79 -6.29 -11.36
C PHE A 297 -27.12 -6.86 -11.86
N PHE A 298 -27.78 -6.19 -12.80
CA PHE A 298 -28.99 -6.72 -13.43
C PHE A 298 -28.66 -7.99 -14.24
N VAL A 299 -27.58 -8.02 -15.00
CA VAL A 299 -27.11 -9.22 -15.72
C VAL A 299 -26.83 -10.37 -14.75
N ALA A 300 -26.17 -10.10 -13.62
CA ALA A 300 -25.93 -11.09 -12.57
C ALA A 300 -27.25 -11.64 -11.99
N ALA A 301 -28.22 -10.78 -11.71
CA ALA A 301 -29.54 -11.19 -11.21
C ALA A 301 -30.31 -12.03 -12.25
N ILE A 302 -30.29 -11.63 -13.53
CA ILE A 302 -30.89 -12.41 -14.63
C ILE A 302 -30.24 -13.79 -14.72
N PHE A 303 -28.91 -13.87 -14.64
CA PHE A 303 -28.18 -15.14 -14.69
C PHE A 303 -28.58 -16.07 -13.55
N LEU A 304 -28.60 -15.57 -12.31
CA LEU A 304 -29.02 -16.36 -11.14
C LEU A 304 -30.47 -16.85 -11.26
N HIS A 305 -31.36 -15.97 -11.73
CA HIS A 305 -32.77 -16.32 -11.97
C HIS A 305 -32.90 -17.40 -13.04
N TRP A 306 -32.21 -17.27 -14.17
CA TRP A 306 -32.27 -18.21 -15.28
C TRP A 306 -31.69 -19.59 -14.90
N LYS A 307 -30.59 -19.60 -14.14
CA LYS A 307 -29.99 -20.83 -13.59
C LYS A 307 -30.76 -21.42 -12.41
N LYS A 308 -31.83 -20.77 -11.94
CA LYS A 308 -32.62 -21.16 -10.76
C LYS A 308 -31.75 -21.38 -9.52
N ILE A 309 -30.76 -20.52 -9.33
CA ILE A 309 -29.87 -20.58 -8.16
C ILE A 309 -30.55 -19.85 -7.01
N ASP A 310 -30.78 -20.56 -5.90
CA ASP A 310 -31.36 -19.99 -4.69
C ASP A 310 -30.35 -19.10 -3.96
N SER A 311 -30.32 -17.82 -4.34
CA SER A 311 -29.58 -16.78 -3.62
C SER A 311 -30.45 -16.10 -2.56
N ASP A 312 -29.82 -15.59 -1.50
CA ASP A 312 -30.46 -14.66 -0.57
C ASP A 312 -30.91 -13.38 -1.32
N ALA A 313 -32.05 -12.81 -0.93
CA ALA A 313 -32.63 -11.63 -1.56
C ALA A 313 -31.84 -10.33 -1.27
N PHE A 314 -31.13 -10.26 -0.16
CA PHE A 314 -30.46 -9.04 0.31
C PHE A 314 -29.00 -8.94 -0.12
N ILE A 315 -28.30 -10.07 -0.31
CA ILE A 315 -26.86 -10.07 -0.56
C ILE A 315 -26.50 -9.27 -1.82
N LEU A 316 -27.16 -9.54 -2.95
CA LEU A 316 -26.84 -8.89 -4.22
C LEU A 316 -27.14 -7.37 -4.20
N PRO A 317 -28.32 -6.90 -3.73
CA PRO A 317 -28.59 -5.48 -3.57
C PRO A 317 -27.63 -4.77 -2.60
N VAL A 318 -27.27 -5.40 -1.47
CA VAL A 318 -26.33 -4.81 -0.51
C VAL A 318 -24.93 -4.67 -1.10
N ILE A 319 -24.44 -5.69 -1.82
CA ILE A 319 -23.16 -5.61 -2.53
C ILE A 319 -23.21 -4.49 -3.59
N MET A 320 -24.33 -4.35 -4.31
CA MET A 320 -24.51 -3.25 -5.27
C MET A 320 -24.45 -1.89 -4.58
N LEU A 321 -25.14 -1.71 -3.44
CA LEU A 321 -25.09 -0.46 -2.68
C LEU A 321 -23.67 -0.14 -2.22
N LEU A 322 -22.97 -1.08 -1.58
CA LEU A 322 -21.63 -0.86 -1.04
C LEU A 322 -20.61 -0.55 -2.15
N SER A 323 -20.63 -1.32 -3.24
CA SER A 323 -19.74 -1.08 -4.38
C SER A 323 -20.11 0.17 -5.16
N GLY A 324 -21.40 0.50 -5.27
CA GLY A 324 -21.88 1.72 -5.90
C GLY A 324 -21.48 2.98 -5.12
N ILE A 325 -21.62 2.95 -3.78
CA ILE A 325 -21.13 4.01 -2.89
C ILE A 325 -19.61 4.15 -3.02
N SER A 326 -18.88 3.05 -3.11
CA SER A 326 -17.42 3.09 -3.32
C SER A 326 -17.05 3.80 -4.63
N ILE A 327 -17.70 3.47 -5.75
CA ILE A 327 -17.47 4.14 -7.05
C ILE A 327 -17.87 5.63 -6.97
N LEU A 328 -18.98 5.94 -6.32
CA LEU A 328 -19.43 7.31 -6.09
C LEU A 328 -18.40 8.13 -5.30
N MET A 329 -17.84 7.56 -4.24
CA MET A 329 -16.77 8.19 -3.46
C MET A 329 -15.52 8.43 -4.29
N LEU A 330 -15.14 7.50 -5.18
CA LEU A 330 -14.00 7.69 -6.08
C LEU A 330 -14.24 8.85 -7.06
N PHE A 331 -15.45 9.02 -7.58
CA PHE A 331 -15.80 10.19 -8.40
C PHE A 331 -15.86 11.50 -7.61
N SER A 332 -16.19 11.45 -6.32
CA SER A 332 -16.32 12.64 -5.47
C SER A 332 -14.97 13.17 -4.97
N ILE A 333 -14.03 12.29 -4.61
CA ILE A 333 -12.73 12.68 -4.03
C ILE A 333 -11.76 13.22 -5.08
N GLN A 334 -11.78 12.66 -6.29
CA GLN A 334 -10.76 12.93 -7.32
C GLN A 334 -11.13 14.14 -8.15
N ASN A 335 -10.15 14.96 -8.53
CA ASN A 335 -10.39 16.00 -9.51
C ASN A 335 -10.73 15.35 -10.86
N PRO A 336 -11.91 15.63 -11.43
CA PRO A 336 -12.42 14.93 -12.61
C PRO A 336 -11.54 15.12 -13.85
N LEU A 337 -10.77 16.20 -13.96
CA LEU A 337 -10.00 16.53 -15.18
C LEU A 337 -8.48 16.36 -15.01
N ALA A 338 -7.98 16.45 -13.77
CA ALA A 338 -6.54 16.45 -13.48
C ALA A 338 -6.02 15.14 -12.87
N ASP A 339 -6.83 14.38 -12.14
CA ASP A 339 -6.37 13.19 -11.42
C ASP A 339 -6.60 11.88 -12.22
N THR A 340 -6.06 10.77 -11.72
CA THR A 340 -6.30 9.44 -12.31
C THR A 340 -7.73 8.97 -12.08
N MET A 341 -8.38 8.44 -13.11
CA MET A 341 -9.74 7.89 -13.02
C MET A 341 -9.76 6.50 -12.40
N HIS A 342 -9.76 6.43 -11.07
CA HIS A 342 -9.79 5.14 -10.36
C HIS A 342 -11.17 4.48 -10.39
N ALA A 343 -12.25 5.24 -10.62
CA ALA A 343 -13.60 4.69 -10.74
C ALA A 343 -13.74 3.66 -11.87
N ALA A 344 -13.08 3.87 -13.02
CA ALA A 344 -13.09 2.91 -14.12
C ALA A 344 -12.36 1.60 -13.76
N GLN A 345 -11.24 1.70 -13.02
CA GLN A 345 -10.52 0.52 -12.51
C GLN A 345 -11.34 -0.22 -11.45
N ALA A 346 -12.03 0.51 -10.57
CA ALA A 346 -12.94 -0.07 -9.58
C ALA A 346 -14.09 -0.85 -10.24
N LEU A 347 -14.67 -0.31 -11.33
CA LEU A 347 -15.67 -1.02 -12.11
C LEU A 347 -15.13 -2.36 -12.66
N GLN A 348 -13.92 -2.38 -13.22
CA GLN A 348 -13.31 -3.64 -13.68
C GLN A 348 -13.19 -4.65 -12.53
N GLY A 349 -12.78 -4.20 -11.34
CA GLY A 349 -12.74 -5.03 -10.12
C GLY A 349 -14.11 -5.58 -9.75
N VAL A 350 -15.16 -4.76 -9.80
CA VAL A 350 -16.55 -5.18 -9.55
C VAL A 350 -17.01 -6.20 -10.58
N LEU A 351 -16.72 -5.99 -11.87
CA LEU A 351 -17.09 -6.93 -12.94
C LEU A 351 -16.40 -8.29 -12.78
N ILE A 352 -15.10 -8.30 -12.49
CA ILE A 352 -14.33 -9.53 -12.21
C ILE A 352 -14.87 -10.21 -10.96
N GLY A 353 -15.17 -9.44 -9.90
CA GLY A 353 -15.76 -9.95 -8.66
C GLY A 353 -17.13 -10.57 -8.87
N LEU A 354 -18.01 -9.92 -9.65
CA LEU A 354 -19.32 -10.46 -10.03
C LEU A 354 -19.18 -11.72 -10.88
N ALA A 355 -18.26 -11.74 -11.86
CA ALA A 355 -17.98 -12.94 -12.64
C ALA A 355 -17.52 -14.10 -11.75
N GLY A 356 -16.60 -13.85 -10.81
CA GLY A 356 -16.17 -14.82 -9.81
C GLY A 356 -17.30 -15.30 -8.92
N TYR A 357 -18.16 -14.39 -8.46
CA TYR A 357 -19.36 -14.71 -7.67
C TYR A 357 -20.32 -15.62 -8.46
N LEU A 358 -20.63 -15.30 -9.71
CA LEU A 358 -21.51 -16.11 -10.57
C LEU A 358 -20.91 -17.49 -10.89
N LEU A 359 -19.59 -17.54 -11.11
CA LEU A 359 -18.86 -18.78 -11.31
C LEU A 359 -18.96 -19.67 -10.06
N MET A 360 -18.67 -19.12 -8.88
CA MET A 360 -18.78 -19.84 -7.61
C MET A 360 -20.22 -20.26 -7.30
N ALA A 361 -21.20 -19.40 -7.55
CA ALA A 361 -22.61 -19.71 -7.36
C ALA A 361 -23.10 -20.84 -8.28
N SER A 362 -22.48 -21.01 -9.45
CA SER A 362 -22.78 -22.10 -10.38
C SER A 362 -22.17 -23.44 -9.94
N LEU A 363 -21.19 -23.44 -9.04
CA LEU A 363 -20.58 -24.65 -8.52
C LEU A 363 -21.48 -25.26 -7.44
N HIS A 364 -21.78 -26.56 -7.58
CA HIS A 364 -22.49 -27.30 -6.54
C HIS A 364 -21.54 -27.61 -5.37
N ILE A 365 -21.35 -26.64 -4.47
CA ILE A 365 -20.41 -26.74 -3.34
C ILE A 365 -20.65 -28.01 -2.51
N GLY A 366 -21.91 -28.41 -2.28
CA GLY A 366 -22.28 -29.67 -1.61
C GLY A 366 -21.65 -30.93 -2.22
N LYS A 367 -21.59 -31.00 -3.56
CA LYS A 367 -20.94 -32.10 -4.29
C LYS A 367 -19.43 -31.91 -4.42
N PHE A 368 -18.93 -30.70 -4.19
CA PHE A 368 -17.52 -30.37 -4.33
C PHE A 368 -16.73 -30.81 -3.10
N TYR A 369 -17.17 -30.43 -1.89
CA TYR A 369 -16.44 -30.77 -0.66
C TYR A 369 -16.62 -32.22 -0.20
N THR A 370 -17.64 -32.94 -0.70
CA THR A 370 -17.87 -34.36 -0.37
C THR A 370 -16.93 -35.32 -1.12
N LYS A 371 -16.11 -34.81 -2.06
CA LYS A 371 -15.16 -35.63 -2.82
C LYS A 371 -13.82 -35.73 -2.11
N TRP A 372 -13.17 -36.89 -2.20
CA TRP A 372 -11.89 -37.18 -1.53
C TRP A 372 -10.78 -36.16 -1.88
N TRP A 373 -10.77 -35.65 -3.11
CA TRP A 373 -9.79 -34.69 -3.62
C TRP A 373 -9.95 -33.26 -3.10
N PHE A 374 -10.96 -32.99 -2.25
CA PHE A 374 -11.12 -31.68 -1.61
C PHE A 374 -10.14 -31.52 -0.44
N ASP A 375 -9.83 -32.61 0.27
CA ASP A 375 -8.79 -32.65 1.31
C ASP A 375 -7.84 -33.84 1.04
N PRO A 376 -7.08 -33.81 -0.06
CA PRO A 376 -6.29 -34.93 -0.53
C PRO A 376 -5.21 -35.34 0.47
N LEU A 377 -4.57 -34.40 1.18
CA LEU A 377 -3.52 -34.74 2.15
C LEU A 377 -4.03 -35.69 3.24
N PHE A 378 -5.31 -35.60 3.60
CA PHE A 378 -5.90 -36.45 4.62
C PHE A 378 -6.59 -37.70 4.03
N ASN A 379 -7.24 -37.57 2.88
CA ASN A 379 -8.04 -38.64 2.28
C ASN A 379 -7.27 -39.53 1.28
N PHE A 380 -6.00 -39.24 0.98
CA PHE A 380 -5.20 -40.01 0.00
C PHE A 380 -5.17 -41.52 0.29
N LYS A 381 -5.10 -41.91 1.57
CA LYS A 381 -5.05 -43.32 2.00
C LYS A 381 -6.42 -44.01 2.10
N LYS A 382 -7.53 -43.25 2.18
CA LYS A 382 -8.89 -43.80 2.34
C LYS A 382 -9.83 -43.16 1.30
N ARG A 383 -9.75 -43.63 0.05
CA ARG A 383 -10.55 -43.11 -1.07
C ARG A 383 -12.06 -43.36 -0.97
N ASN A 384 -12.49 -44.27 -0.09
CA ASN A 384 -13.90 -44.67 0.07
C ASN A 384 -14.64 -43.90 1.18
N GLY A 385 -13.97 -43.00 1.92
CA GLY A 385 -14.59 -42.21 2.98
C GLY A 385 -14.23 -40.73 2.87
N TYR A 386 -15.15 -39.86 3.25
CA TYR A 386 -14.89 -38.42 3.32
C TYR A 386 -14.63 -38.00 4.77
N ALA A 387 -13.45 -37.43 5.04
CA ALA A 387 -13.17 -36.74 6.29
C ALA A 387 -12.64 -35.35 5.95
N LEU A 388 -13.31 -34.32 6.46
CA LEU A 388 -12.98 -32.91 6.24
C LEU A 388 -12.21 -32.41 7.45
N LYS A 389 -10.87 -32.43 7.40
CA LYS A 389 -10.04 -31.93 8.51
C LYS A 389 -9.36 -30.61 8.20
N GLY A 390 -9.31 -30.22 6.93
CA GLY A 390 -8.87 -28.92 6.46
C GLY A 390 -7.36 -28.79 6.24
N TRP A 391 -6.56 -29.83 6.52
CA TRP A 391 -5.10 -29.76 6.51
C TRP A 391 -4.50 -29.44 5.14
N THR A 392 -5.14 -29.87 4.04
CA THR A 392 -4.72 -29.47 2.69
C THR A 392 -4.70 -27.95 2.53
N TRP A 393 -5.72 -27.26 3.05
CA TRP A 393 -5.85 -25.81 2.91
C TRP A 393 -4.80 -25.06 3.72
N LEU A 394 -4.46 -25.55 4.93
CA LEU A 394 -3.35 -25.01 5.71
C LEU A 394 -2.00 -25.20 5.01
N ALA A 395 -1.75 -26.39 4.46
CA ALA A 395 -0.52 -26.65 3.73
C ALA A 395 -0.41 -25.75 2.49
N LEU A 396 -1.50 -25.58 1.73
CA LEU A 396 -1.54 -24.66 0.60
C LEU A 396 -1.32 -23.20 1.02
N ALA A 397 -1.90 -22.78 2.16
CA ALA A 397 -1.68 -21.45 2.73
C ALA A 397 -0.19 -21.21 3.08
N ILE A 398 0.47 -22.18 3.71
CA ILE A 398 1.89 -22.12 4.04
C ILE A 398 2.76 -22.10 2.77
N VAL A 399 2.49 -22.99 1.82
CA VAL A 399 3.23 -23.06 0.55
C VAL A 399 3.09 -21.75 -0.23
N LEU A 400 1.88 -21.21 -0.34
CA LEU A 400 1.64 -19.94 -1.02
C LEU A 400 2.34 -18.77 -0.30
N GLY A 401 2.32 -18.78 1.04
CA GLY A 401 3.11 -17.85 1.85
C GLY A 401 4.61 -17.96 1.56
N LEU A 402 5.17 -19.17 1.54
CA LEU A 402 6.60 -19.40 1.23
C LEU A 402 6.97 -18.95 -0.19
N ILE A 403 6.13 -19.22 -1.19
CA ILE A 403 6.32 -18.74 -2.56
C ILE A 403 6.37 -17.20 -2.57
N THR A 404 5.46 -16.56 -1.84
CA THR A 404 5.44 -15.09 -1.71
C THR A 404 6.68 -14.57 -0.98
N PHE A 405 7.17 -15.28 0.03
CA PHE A 405 8.38 -14.87 0.74
C PHE A 405 9.63 -14.93 -0.16
N VAL A 406 9.74 -15.95 -1.01
CA VAL A 406 10.89 -16.17 -1.88
C VAL A 406 10.83 -15.28 -3.12
N PHE A 407 9.68 -15.21 -3.80
CA PHE A 407 9.51 -14.54 -5.09
C PHE A 407 8.76 -13.20 -5.02
N GLY A 408 8.29 -12.81 -3.83
CA GLY A 408 7.52 -11.58 -3.62
C GLY A 408 8.37 -10.33 -3.83
N SER A 409 7.73 -9.34 -4.43
CA SER A 409 8.24 -7.99 -4.62
C SER A 409 7.45 -7.00 -3.76
N GLY A 410 8.13 -5.94 -3.32
CA GLY A 410 7.49 -4.86 -2.60
C GLY A 410 6.95 -3.79 -3.53
N PRO A 411 5.79 -3.16 -3.21
CA PRO A 411 5.37 -1.95 -3.88
C PRO A 411 6.47 -0.89 -3.72
N GLU A 412 6.88 -0.27 -4.84
CA GLU A 412 7.76 0.90 -4.85
C GLU A 412 9.14 0.72 -4.17
N GLY A 413 9.66 -0.51 -4.10
CA GLY A 413 10.96 -0.76 -3.47
C GLY A 413 10.93 -0.75 -1.94
N SER A 414 9.73 -0.80 -1.34
CA SER A 414 9.57 -1.14 0.07
C SER A 414 10.22 -2.50 0.36
N GLY A 415 10.89 -2.63 1.51
CA GLY A 415 11.43 -3.91 1.98
C GLY A 415 10.36 -4.96 2.31
N VAL A 416 9.08 -4.59 2.22
CA VAL A 416 7.91 -5.44 2.50
C VAL A 416 7.54 -6.25 1.25
N LYS A 417 7.60 -7.58 1.34
CA LYS A 417 7.33 -8.49 0.20
C LYS A 417 5.88 -8.95 0.21
N VAL A 418 5.03 -8.34 -0.63
CA VAL A 418 3.58 -8.61 -0.62
C VAL A 418 2.99 -9.03 -1.96
N ASN A 419 3.65 -8.70 -3.08
CA ASN A 419 3.08 -8.88 -4.41
C ASN A 419 3.86 -9.89 -5.24
N LEU A 420 3.13 -10.79 -5.91
CA LEU A 420 3.67 -11.63 -6.96
C LEU A 420 3.29 -11.05 -8.33
N GLN A 421 4.29 -10.90 -9.19
CA GLN A 421 4.09 -10.50 -10.59
C GLN A 421 4.17 -11.75 -11.46
N ILE A 422 3.05 -12.15 -12.05
CA ILE A 422 2.98 -13.28 -12.98
C ILE A 422 2.34 -12.80 -14.28
N GLY A 423 3.09 -12.85 -15.39
CA GLY A 423 2.55 -12.55 -16.72
C GLY A 423 2.00 -11.14 -16.89
N GLY A 424 2.55 -10.14 -16.19
CA GLY A 424 2.08 -8.75 -16.23
C GLY A 424 0.93 -8.43 -15.26
N PHE A 425 0.38 -9.43 -14.57
CA PHE A 425 -0.60 -9.25 -13.50
C PHE A 425 0.09 -9.21 -12.14
N VAL A 426 -0.28 -8.22 -11.35
CA VAL A 426 0.12 -8.10 -9.94
C VAL A 426 -1.02 -8.69 -9.12
N PHE A 427 -0.77 -9.77 -8.39
CA PHE A 427 -1.75 -10.32 -7.45
C PHE A 427 -1.13 -10.43 -6.05
N GLN A 428 -1.97 -10.22 -5.04
CA GLN A 428 -1.58 -10.32 -3.64
C GLN A 428 -1.96 -11.71 -3.11
N PRO A 429 -0.99 -12.62 -2.89
CA PRO A 429 -1.28 -14.00 -2.51
C PRO A 429 -1.94 -14.11 -1.12
N SER A 430 -1.70 -13.12 -0.25
CA SER A 430 -2.29 -13.07 1.09
C SER A 430 -3.82 -13.05 1.08
N GLU A 431 -4.45 -12.50 0.03
CA GLU A 431 -5.91 -12.56 -0.16
C GLU A 431 -6.39 -14.01 -0.29
N ILE A 432 -5.71 -14.81 -1.11
CA ILE A 432 -6.04 -16.24 -1.29
C ILE A 432 -5.76 -17.01 0.01
N THR A 433 -4.61 -16.75 0.64
CA THR A 433 -4.23 -17.39 1.90
C THR A 433 -5.27 -17.16 3.00
N LYS A 434 -5.90 -15.98 3.08
CA LYS A 434 -7.00 -15.73 4.03
C LYS A 434 -8.18 -16.68 3.80
N TYR A 435 -8.63 -16.86 2.56
CA TYR A 435 -9.71 -17.80 2.25
C TYR A 435 -9.29 -19.25 2.55
N LEU A 436 -8.05 -19.64 2.25
CA LEU A 436 -7.52 -20.97 2.59
C LEU A 436 -7.51 -21.22 4.11
N MET A 437 -7.13 -20.22 4.90
CA MET A 437 -7.17 -20.29 6.36
C MET A 437 -8.60 -20.44 6.88
N ILE A 438 -9.57 -19.72 6.29
CA ILE A 438 -10.99 -19.88 6.65
C ILE A 438 -11.47 -21.31 6.35
N LEU A 439 -11.11 -21.89 5.19
CA LEU A 439 -11.44 -23.28 4.85
C LEU A 439 -10.79 -24.27 5.81
N PHE A 440 -9.53 -24.03 6.20
CA PHE A 440 -8.84 -24.83 7.22
C PHE A 440 -9.57 -24.76 8.55
N PHE A 441 -9.85 -23.56 9.07
CA PHE A 441 -10.54 -23.38 10.35
C PHE A 441 -11.92 -24.04 10.34
N ALA A 442 -12.72 -23.83 9.29
CA ALA A 442 -14.04 -24.46 9.16
C ALA A 442 -13.94 -25.99 9.21
N GLY A 443 -13.03 -26.60 8.44
CA GLY A 443 -12.84 -28.06 8.44
C GLY A 443 -12.29 -28.58 9.77
N PHE A 444 -11.29 -27.90 10.33
CA PHE A 444 -10.65 -28.31 11.57
C PHE A 444 -11.60 -28.24 12.76
N PHE A 445 -12.31 -27.12 12.94
CA PHE A 445 -13.22 -26.96 14.08
C PHE A 445 -14.45 -27.86 13.96
N ALA A 446 -14.99 -28.07 12.75
CA ALA A 446 -16.10 -29.00 12.54
C ALA A 446 -15.72 -30.45 12.86
N ALA A 447 -14.53 -30.91 12.45
CA ALA A 447 -14.08 -32.29 12.72
C ALA A 447 -13.76 -32.56 14.20
N ASN A 448 -13.59 -31.51 15.00
CA ASN A 448 -13.11 -31.61 16.37
C ASN A 448 -14.08 -30.98 17.39
N GLU A 449 -15.30 -30.59 16.97
CA GLU A 449 -16.27 -29.87 17.79
C GLU A 449 -16.54 -30.59 19.12
N GLU A 450 -16.91 -31.87 19.08
CA GLU A 450 -17.25 -32.65 20.27
C GLU A 450 -16.10 -32.69 21.29
N LYS A 451 -14.85 -32.76 20.81
CA LYS A 451 -13.66 -32.83 21.67
C LYS A 451 -13.23 -31.46 22.20
N ILE A 452 -13.54 -30.39 21.46
CA ILE A 452 -13.29 -29.00 21.87
C ILE A 452 -14.35 -28.56 22.89
N ARG A 453 -15.58 -29.11 22.79
CA ARG A 453 -16.71 -28.80 23.68
C ARG A 453 -16.72 -29.67 24.94
N ASN A 454 -16.50 -30.98 24.81
CA ASN A 454 -16.47 -31.94 25.92
C ASN A 454 -15.01 -32.23 26.31
N LEU A 455 -14.52 -31.48 27.30
CA LEU A 455 -13.11 -31.47 27.76
C LEU A 455 -12.70 -32.71 28.59
N SER A 456 -12.89 -33.93 28.10
CA SER A 456 -12.55 -35.13 28.90
C SER A 456 -11.06 -35.51 28.84
N ASP A 457 -10.34 -35.20 27.76
CA ASP A 457 -9.02 -35.81 27.49
C ASP A 457 -7.87 -34.80 27.26
N MET A 458 -6.99 -34.67 28.26
CA MET A 458 -5.93 -33.64 28.31
C MET A 458 -4.79 -33.84 27.30
N ARG A 459 -4.46 -35.11 26.98
CA ARG A 459 -3.37 -35.43 26.03
C ARG A 459 -3.74 -35.06 24.60
N TRP A 460 -5.01 -35.24 24.26
CA TRP A 460 -5.53 -34.85 22.96
C TRP A 460 -5.60 -33.32 22.81
N ARG A 461 -5.95 -32.59 23.89
CA ARG A 461 -5.89 -31.11 23.93
C ARG A 461 -4.48 -30.60 23.65
N PHE A 462 -3.48 -31.10 24.37
CA PHE A 462 -2.10 -30.63 24.18
C PHE A 462 -1.58 -30.87 22.76
N THR A 463 -1.79 -32.07 22.21
CA THR A 463 -1.27 -32.42 20.88
C THR A 463 -2.02 -31.74 19.72
N THR A 464 -3.34 -31.68 19.79
CA THR A 464 -4.16 -31.10 18.71
C THR A 464 -4.18 -29.57 18.77
N SER A 465 -4.27 -28.97 19.96
CA SER A 465 -4.18 -27.51 20.08
C SER A 465 -2.77 -27.02 19.74
N TRP A 466 -1.71 -27.74 20.13
CA TRP A 466 -0.34 -27.37 19.75
C TRP A 466 -0.12 -27.41 18.24
N THR A 467 -0.64 -28.42 17.54
CA THR A 467 -0.46 -28.54 16.08
C THR A 467 -1.19 -27.43 15.32
N VAL A 468 -2.39 -27.05 15.73
CA VAL A 468 -3.13 -25.93 15.11
C VAL A 468 -2.55 -24.57 15.49
N MET A 469 -2.13 -24.41 16.75
CA MET A 469 -1.40 -23.21 17.17
C MET A 469 -0.08 -23.09 16.40
N ALA A 470 0.69 -24.17 16.26
CA ALA A 470 1.95 -24.16 15.51
C ALA A 470 1.72 -23.87 14.03
N GLY A 471 0.70 -24.47 13.40
CA GLY A 471 0.36 -24.21 12.00
C GLY A 471 -0.10 -22.76 11.77
N SER A 472 -0.96 -22.24 12.66
CA SER A 472 -1.42 -20.85 12.58
C SER A 472 -0.30 -19.85 12.91
N ALA A 473 0.54 -20.16 13.90
CA ALA A 473 1.71 -19.37 14.26
C ALA A 473 2.76 -19.37 13.14
N ALA A 474 2.93 -20.48 12.42
CA ALA A 474 3.82 -20.52 11.25
C ALA A 474 3.33 -19.56 10.15
N VAL A 475 2.02 -19.52 9.87
CA VAL A 475 1.44 -18.56 8.91
C VAL A 475 1.59 -17.12 9.42
N LEU A 476 1.34 -16.86 10.70
CA LEU A 476 1.54 -15.54 11.31
C LEU A 476 3.01 -15.10 11.24
N MET A 477 3.95 -16.01 11.54
CA MET A 477 5.38 -15.77 11.46
C MET A 477 5.82 -15.46 10.03
N LEU A 478 5.28 -16.17 9.04
CA LEU A 478 5.52 -15.87 7.63
C LEU A 478 5.08 -14.44 7.26
N TYR A 479 3.91 -13.99 7.74
CA TYR A 479 3.45 -12.63 7.50
C TYR A 479 4.30 -11.56 8.22
N LEU A 480 4.73 -11.83 9.46
CA LEU A 480 5.66 -10.96 10.17
C LEU A 480 7.00 -10.84 9.43
N LEU A 481 7.52 -11.94 8.90
CA LEU A 481 8.76 -11.95 8.10
C LEU A 481 8.62 -11.23 6.76
N MET A 482 7.42 -11.23 6.16
CA MET A 482 7.13 -10.43 4.96
C MET A 482 7.00 -8.93 5.25
N GLY A 483 6.86 -8.55 6.53
CA GLY A 483 6.59 -7.17 6.94
C GLY A 483 5.13 -6.75 6.74
N ASP A 484 4.20 -7.70 6.55
CA ASP A 484 2.77 -7.42 6.32
C ASP A 484 1.92 -7.83 7.53
N MET A 485 1.66 -6.87 8.42
CA MET A 485 0.90 -7.11 9.66
C MET A 485 -0.62 -7.20 9.42
N GLY A 486 -1.14 -6.66 8.30
CA GLY A 486 -2.57 -6.59 8.04
C GLY A 486 -3.23 -7.97 7.93
N PRO A 487 -2.80 -8.83 6.98
CA PRO A 487 -3.32 -10.19 6.83
C PRO A 487 -3.12 -11.06 8.06
N ALA A 488 -2.01 -10.86 8.79
CA ALA A 488 -1.74 -11.58 10.04
C ALA A 488 -2.85 -11.33 11.07
N LEU A 489 -3.22 -10.06 11.26
CA LEU A 489 -4.29 -9.68 12.18
C LEU A 489 -5.64 -10.28 11.75
N VAL A 490 -5.97 -10.26 10.46
CA VAL A 490 -7.21 -10.85 9.94
C VAL A 490 -7.27 -12.36 10.20
N VAL A 491 -6.18 -13.09 9.96
CA VAL A 491 -6.10 -14.54 10.22
C VAL A 491 -6.24 -14.83 11.72
N CYS A 492 -5.60 -14.03 12.58
CA CYS A 492 -5.71 -14.16 14.03
C CYS A 492 -7.14 -13.91 14.52
N CYS A 493 -7.77 -12.81 14.10
CA CYS A 493 -9.17 -12.52 14.43
C CYS A 493 -10.12 -13.62 13.93
N SER A 494 -9.90 -14.12 12.71
CA SER A 494 -10.69 -15.23 12.16
C SER A 494 -10.56 -16.49 13.01
N PHE A 495 -9.33 -16.85 13.42
CA PHE A 495 -9.10 -17.98 14.32
C PHE A 495 -9.89 -17.82 15.63
N LEU A 496 -9.83 -16.64 16.26
CA LEU A 496 -10.56 -16.37 17.51
C LEU A 496 -12.08 -16.51 17.33
N VAL A 497 -12.63 -16.04 16.20
CA VAL A 497 -14.06 -16.21 15.87
C VAL A 497 -14.41 -17.69 15.78
N PHE A 498 -13.69 -18.47 14.97
CA PHE A 498 -13.96 -19.91 14.82
C PHE A 498 -13.77 -20.69 16.13
N TYR A 499 -12.73 -20.37 16.90
CA TYR A 499 -12.51 -20.96 18.21
C TYR A 499 -13.66 -20.66 19.17
N SER A 500 -14.14 -19.41 19.18
CA SER A 500 -15.25 -18.99 20.04
C SER A 500 -16.59 -19.63 19.63
N ILE A 501 -16.82 -19.83 18.32
CA ILE A 501 -17.95 -20.60 17.80
C ILE A 501 -17.88 -22.05 18.29
N ALA A 502 -16.74 -22.72 18.14
CA ALA A 502 -16.55 -24.10 18.57
C ALA A 502 -16.72 -24.28 20.09
N ARG A 503 -16.42 -23.23 20.87
CA ARG A 503 -16.61 -23.17 22.33
C ARG A 503 -18.03 -22.77 22.76
N GLY A 504 -18.85 -22.23 21.87
CA GLY A 504 -20.18 -21.71 22.19
C GLY A 504 -20.19 -20.34 22.89
N ASN A 505 -19.06 -19.62 22.90
CA ASN A 505 -18.89 -18.34 23.62
C ASN A 505 -18.77 -17.13 22.68
N LEU A 506 -19.23 -17.23 21.43
CA LEU A 506 -19.10 -16.19 20.40
C LEU A 506 -19.60 -14.82 20.88
N LEU A 507 -20.78 -14.78 21.49
CA LEU A 507 -21.38 -13.55 22.00
C LEU A 507 -20.48 -12.88 23.04
N LEU A 508 -19.93 -13.65 23.99
CA LEU A 508 -19.02 -13.14 25.01
C LEU A 508 -17.75 -12.57 24.40
N MET A 509 -17.18 -13.24 23.39
CA MET A 509 -16.00 -12.75 22.70
C MET A 509 -16.29 -11.41 22.00
N ILE A 510 -17.38 -11.30 21.25
CA ILE A 510 -17.77 -10.05 20.57
C ILE A 510 -18.01 -8.93 21.58
N LEU A 511 -18.74 -9.20 22.67
CA LEU A 511 -19.00 -8.21 23.72
C LEU A 511 -17.71 -7.77 24.42
N SER A 512 -16.79 -8.69 24.70
CA SER A 512 -15.49 -8.37 25.30
C SER A 512 -14.60 -7.55 24.39
N ALA A 513 -14.62 -7.84 23.08
CA ALA A 513 -13.88 -7.07 22.08
C ALA A 513 -14.46 -5.66 21.94
N ALA A 514 -15.79 -5.53 21.87
CA ALA A 514 -16.46 -4.24 21.83
C ALA A 514 -16.18 -3.40 23.10
N LEU A 515 -16.29 -4.03 24.28
CA LEU A 515 -15.94 -3.40 25.56
C LEU A 515 -14.48 -2.93 25.56
N TYR A 516 -13.55 -3.77 25.09
CA TYR A 516 -12.15 -3.42 25.00
C TYR A 516 -11.91 -2.21 24.07
N CYS A 517 -12.53 -2.19 22.88
CA CYS A 517 -12.45 -1.05 21.96
C CYS A 517 -13.00 0.24 22.58
N ILE A 518 -14.09 0.17 23.34
CA ILE A 518 -14.65 1.32 24.05
C ILE A 518 -13.68 1.79 25.16
N LEU A 519 -13.14 0.86 25.96
CA LEU A 519 -12.19 1.20 27.04
C LEU A 519 -10.90 1.85 26.50
N LEU A 520 -10.42 1.43 25.33
CA LEU A 520 -9.25 2.02 24.67
C LEU A 520 -9.45 3.50 24.28
N GLN A 521 -10.69 3.97 24.14
CA GLN A 521 -10.95 5.40 23.90
C GLN A 521 -10.73 6.27 25.15
N PHE A 522 -10.79 5.68 26.34
CA PHE A 522 -10.78 6.40 27.62
C PHE A 522 -9.60 6.04 28.54
N LEU A 523 -8.94 4.91 28.31
CA LEU A 523 -7.89 4.38 29.19
C LEU A 523 -6.63 4.01 28.42
N PRO A 524 -5.44 4.12 29.06
CA PRO A 524 -4.20 3.55 28.53
C PRO A 524 -4.33 2.05 28.21
N GLY A 525 -3.66 1.58 27.16
CA GLY A 525 -3.87 0.21 26.64
C GLY A 525 -3.70 -0.91 27.68
N MET A 526 -2.74 -0.79 28.60
CA MET A 526 -2.50 -1.81 29.64
C MET A 526 -3.65 -1.87 30.65
N THR A 527 -4.19 -0.72 31.08
CA THR A 527 -5.29 -0.69 32.05
C THR A 527 -6.61 -1.14 31.41
N ALA A 528 -6.88 -0.72 30.17
CA ALA A 528 -8.03 -1.21 29.40
C ALA A 528 -8.00 -2.74 29.25
N THR A 529 -6.82 -3.33 29.04
CA THR A 529 -6.65 -4.78 28.92
C THR A 529 -6.95 -5.50 30.23
N ILE A 530 -6.40 -5.01 31.36
CA ILE A 530 -6.63 -5.59 32.69
C ILE A 530 -8.12 -5.55 33.06
N VAL A 531 -8.78 -4.41 32.83
CA VAL A 531 -10.21 -4.22 33.15
C VAL A 531 -11.08 -5.12 32.30
N SER A 532 -10.87 -5.16 30.97
CA SER A 532 -11.65 -6.03 30.08
C SER A 532 -11.48 -7.51 30.45
N PHE A 533 -10.25 -7.93 30.75
CA PHE A 533 -9.95 -9.30 31.18
C PHE A 533 -10.65 -9.66 32.50
N ALA A 534 -10.60 -8.77 33.50
CA ALA A 534 -11.27 -8.98 34.79
C ALA A 534 -12.79 -9.10 34.63
N VAL A 535 -13.41 -8.27 33.79
CA VAL A 535 -14.85 -8.33 33.48
C VAL A 535 -15.23 -9.66 32.84
N VAL A 536 -14.46 -10.12 31.84
CA VAL A 536 -14.71 -11.41 31.18
C VAL A 536 -14.61 -12.58 32.16
N ILE A 537 -13.57 -12.60 33.00
CA ILE A 537 -13.41 -13.64 34.03
C ILE A 537 -14.58 -13.61 35.01
N GLY A 538 -15.01 -12.42 35.44
CA GLY A 538 -16.17 -12.26 36.33
C GLY A 538 -17.47 -12.83 35.72
N ILE A 539 -17.71 -12.57 34.44
CA ILE A 539 -18.87 -13.11 33.71
C ILE A 539 -18.78 -14.64 33.58
N LEU A 540 -17.61 -15.17 33.24
CA LEU A 540 -17.39 -16.63 33.13
C LEU A 540 -17.55 -17.34 34.49
N ALA A 541 -17.13 -16.69 35.58
CA ALA A 541 -17.34 -17.16 36.94
C ALA A 541 -18.82 -17.21 37.31
N TRP A 542 -19.55 -16.13 37.00
CA TRP A 542 -20.98 -16.03 37.29
C TRP A 542 -21.82 -17.06 36.52
N GLN A 543 -21.47 -17.32 35.26
CA GLN A 543 -22.12 -18.34 34.43
C GLN A 543 -21.77 -19.79 34.82
N GLY A 544 -20.91 -19.99 35.84
CA GLY A 544 -20.50 -21.32 36.30
C GLY A 544 -19.61 -22.07 35.30
N GLN A 545 -19.15 -21.42 34.23
CA GLN A 545 -18.30 -22.03 33.20
C GLN A 545 -16.86 -22.29 33.69
N LEU A 546 -16.46 -21.70 34.83
CA LEU A 546 -15.18 -21.98 35.49
C LEU A 546 -15.17 -23.32 36.26
N LYS A 547 -16.29 -24.03 36.37
CA LYS A 547 -16.33 -25.35 37.04
C LYS A 547 -15.77 -26.45 36.15
N SER A 548 -14.44 -26.51 36.06
CA SER A 548 -13.76 -27.79 35.81
C SER A 548 -13.79 -28.61 37.10
N GLY A 549 -14.32 -29.83 37.06
CA GLY A 549 -14.34 -30.76 38.20
C GLY A 549 -12.96 -31.21 38.72
N LYS A 550 -11.86 -30.65 38.21
CA LYS A 550 -10.48 -30.92 38.64
C LYS A 550 -9.71 -29.62 38.80
N TRP A 551 -8.89 -29.53 39.86
CA TRP A 551 -8.18 -28.31 40.32
C TRP A 551 -7.28 -27.64 39.26
N TYR A 552 -6.76 -28.41 38.30
CA TYR A 552 -5.95 -27.91 37.18
C TYR A 552 -6.75 -27.39 35.98
N GLY A 553 -8.07 -27.61 35.91
CA GLY A 553 -8.86 -27.07 34.80
C GLY A 553 -9.21 -25.59 34.94
N ALA A 554 -9.00 -24.98 36.12
CA ALA A 554 -9.01 -23.53 36.28
C ALA A 554 -7.89 -22.86 35.46
N PHE A 555 -6.72 -23.51 35.35
CA PHE A 555 -5.59 -23.06 34.53
C PHE A 555 -5.77 -23.30 33.03
N ALA A 556 -6.73 -24.13 32.64
CA ALA A 556 -7.04 -24.43 31.24
C ALA A 556 -8.25 -23.62 30.71
N ALA A 557 -8.79 -22.73 31.55
CA ALA A 557 -9.83 -21.75 31.25
C ALA A 557 -9.27 -20.31 31.19
N LEU A 558 -8.15 -20.06 31.86
CA LEU A 558 -7.18 -19.00 31.54
C LEU A 558 -6.37 -19.41 30.30
#